data_AF-M0IWK9-F1
#
_entry.id   AF-M0IWK9-F1
#
_cell.length_a   1.000
_cell.length_b   1.000
_cell.length_c   1.000
_cell.angle_alpha   90.00
_cell.angle_beta   90.00
_cell.angle_gamma   90.00
#
_symmetry.space_group_name_H-M   'P 1'
#
loop_
_entity.id
_entity.type
_entity.pdbx_description
1 polymer ?
#
loop_
_entity_poly.entity_id
_entity_poly.type
_entity_poly.pdbx_seq_one_letter_code
_entity_poly.pdbx_strand_id
1 'polypeptide(L)'
;MPVSPSQKRIALLVIGLVILFAPALFVLATLEFLILSGNLALSEVSLLEFVELYLIDLVLFVLLGYGVYRLTFWLIQDRLPDALETVDEAEAADRAAEAETTGTVSEDRP
;
A
#
# COMPACT_ATOMS: atom_id res chain seq x y z
N MET A 1 15.31 10.14 14.53
CA MET A 1 16.75 9.78 14.51
C MET A 1 17.12 9.39 13.08
N PRO A 2 18.22 9.91 12.50
CA PRO A 2 18.64 9.52 11.16
C PRO A 2 19.06 8.05 11.13
N VAL A 3 18.49 7.26 10.21
CA VAL A 3 18.81 5.85 10.02
C VAL A 3 20.25 5.67 9.51
N SER A 4 21.01 4.81 10.19
CA SER A 4 22.41 4.54 9.80
C SER A 4 22.47 3.78 8.45
N PRO A 5 23.54 3.95 7.66
CA PRO A 5 23.68 3.26 6.37
C PRO A 5 23.64 1.73 6.50
N SER A 6 24.13 1.18 7.61
CA SER A 6 24.05 -0.25 7.93
C SER A 6 22.61 -0.70 8.17
N GLN A 7 21.83 0.12 8.87
CA GLN A 7 20.41 -0.16 9.14
C GLN A 7 19.58 -0.17 7.84
N LYS A 8 19.90 0.71 6.88
CA LYS A 8 19.28 0.69 5.54
C LYS A 8 19.59 -0.60 4.77
N ARG A 9 20.84 -1.09 4.84
CA ARG A 9 21.24 -2.35 4.18
C ARG A 9 20.55 -3.56 4.80
N ILE A 10 20.45 -3.60 6.12
CA ILE A 10 19.72 -4.67 6.84
C ILE A 10 18.24 -4.63 6.47
N ALA A 11 17.62 -3.44 6.45
CA ALA A 11 16.22 -3.30 6.05
C ALA A 11 16.00 -3.82 4.62
N LEU A 12 16.87 -3.49 3.67
CA LEU A 12 16.81 -4.01 2.30
C LEU A 12 16.93 -5.54 2.25
N LEU A 13 17.83 -6.14 3.03
CA LEU A 13 17.96 -7.60 3.12
C LEU A 13 16.71 -8.24 3.70
N VAL A 14 16.15 -7.67 4.77
CA VAL A 14 14.91 -8.16 5.38
C VAL A 14 13.74 -8.05 4.39
N ILE A 15 13.62 -6.94 3.67
CA ILE A 15 12.60 -6.77 2.63
C ILE A 15 12.77 -7.82 1.53
N GLY A 16 13.98 -8.00 1.01
CA GLY A 16 14.26 -9.03 0.01
C GLY A 16 13.94 -10.44 0.51
N LEU A 17 14.26 -10.73 1.77
CA LEU A 17 13.92 -11.98 2.42
C LEU A 17 12.41 -12.18 2.53
N VAL A 18 11.66 -11.16 2.95
CA VAL A 18 10.20 -11.21 3.03
C VAL A 18 9.59 -11.43 1.66
N ILE A 19 10.07 -10.74 0.62
CA ILE A 19 9.60 -10.92 -0.75
C ILE A 19 9.87 -12.35 -1.25
N LEU A 20 11.01 -12.94 -0.89
CA LEU A 20 11.36 -14.31 -1.27
C LEU A 20 10.52 -15.36 -0.53
N PHE A 21 10.27 -15.15 0.77
CA PHE A 21 9.61 -16.14 1.64
C PHE A 21 8.08 -15.98 1.73
N ALA A 22 7.52 -14.79 1.46
CA ALA A 22 6.07 -14.60 1.47
C ALA A 22 5.34 -15.53 0.48
N PRO A 23 5.81 -15.74 -0.76
CA PRO A 23 5.23 -16.74 -1.66
C PRO A 23 5.29 -18.16 -1.10
N ALA A 24 6.36 -18.54 -0.40
CA ALA A 24 6.47 -19.86 0.21
C ALA A 24 5.40 -20.09 1.29
N LEU A 25 5.00 -19.04 2.02
CA LEU A 25 3.88 -19.11 2.96
C LEU A 25 2.53 -19.28 2.26
N PHE A 26 2.34 -18.63 1.10
CA PHE A 26 1.14 -18.82 0.27
C PHE A 26 1.04 -20.25 -0.26
N VAL A 27 2.15 -20.79 -0.78
CA VAL A 27 2.22 -22.20 -1.19
C VAL A 27 1.85 -23.12 -0.03
N LEU A 28 2.44 -22.90 1.15
CA LEU A 28 2.18 -23.72 2.33
C LEU A 28 0.70 -23.69 2.74
N ALA A 29 0.09 -22.50 2.79
CA ALA A 29 -1.32 -22.33 3.11
C ALA A 29 -2.23 -22.97 2.06
N THR A 30 -1.89 -22.84 0.78
CA THR A 30 -2.64 -23.45 -0.33
C THR A 30 -2.60 -24.97 -0.25
N LEU A 31 -1.42 -25.52 0.01
CA LEU A 31 -1.23 -26.97 0.15
C LEU A 31 -2.02 -27.51 1.34
N GLU A 32 -1.93 -26.83 2.49
CA GLU A 32 -2.70 -27.16 3.69
C GLU A 32 -4.21 -27.16 3.39
N PHE A 33 -4.71 -26.14 2.70
CA PHE A 33 -6.11 -26.07 2.28
C PHE A 33 -6.52 -27.22 1.36
N LEU A 34 -5.68 -27.58 0.39
CA LEU A 34 -5.98 -28.67 -0.56
C LEU A 34 -5.99 -30.05 0.12
N ILE A 35 -5.11 -30.25 1.10
CA ILE A 35 -5.07 -31.45 1.94
C ILE A 35 -6.33 -31.52 2.81
N LEU A 36 -6.68 -30.43 3.50
CA LEU A 36 -7.86 -30.39 4.38
C LEU A 36 -9.18 -30.53 3.64
N SER A 37 -9.27 -30.03 2.41
CA SER A 37 -10.44 -30.20 1.53
C SER A 37 -10.52 -31.59 0.88
N GLY A 38 -9.50 -32.45 1.08
CA GLY A 38 -9.44 -33.78 0.49
C GLY A 38 -9.21 -33.77 -1.02
N ASN A 39 -8.80 -32.63 -1.58
CA ASN A 39 -8.61 -32.44 -3.01
C ASN A 39 -7.14 -32.71 -3.44
N LEU A 40 -6.27 -33.06 -2.47
CA LEU A 40 -4.87 -33.39 -2.72
C LEU A 40 -4.28 -34.26 -1.61
N ALA A 41 -3.65 -35.38 -1.98
CA ALA A 41 -2.76 -36.10 -1.07
C ALA A 41 -1.32 -35.58 -1.21
N LEU A 42 -0.58 -35.45 -0.10
CA LEU A 42 0.83 -35.03 -0.10
C LEU A 42 1.73 -35.89 -1.02
N SER A 43 1.36 -37.15 -1.25
CA SER A 43 2.08 -38.09 -2.12
C SER A 43 1.88 -37.83 -3.61
N GLU A 44 0.89 -37.02 -3.98
CA GLU A 44 0.53 -36.73 -5.38
C GLU A 44 1.22 -35.48 -5.91
N VAL A 45 1.84 -34.68 -5.05
CA VAL A 45 2.55 -33.46 -5.44
C VAL A 45 4.01 -33.77 -5.68
N SER A 46 4.45 -33.60 -6.92
CA SER A 46 5.86 -33.67 -7.29
C SER A 46 6.63 -32.43 -6.84
N LEU A 47 7.95 -32.60 -6.66
CA LEU A 47 8.86 -31.47 -6.41
C LEU A 47 8.80 -30.40 -7.51
N LEU A 48 8.55 -30.82 -8.76
CA LEU A 48 8.45 -29.91 -9.89
C LEU A 48 7.20 -29.04 -9.79
N GLU A 49 6.05 -29.64 -9.49
CA GLU A 49 4.79 -28.90 -9.31
C GLU A 49 4.86 -27.94 -8.11
N PHE A 50 5.57 -28.33 -7.03
CA PHE A 50 5.82 -27.42 -5.91
C PHE A 50 6.62 -26.19 -6.33
N VAL A 51 7.67 -26.37 -7.14
CA VAL A 51 8.48 -25.26 -7.67
C VAL A 51 7.65 -24.41 -8.64
N GLU A 52 6.85 -25.03 -9.50
CA GLU A 52 5.94 -24.31 -10.40
C GLU A 52 4.96 -23.43 -9.62
N LEU A 53 4.30 -23.99 -8.61
CA LEU A 53 3.35 -23.26 -7.76
C LEU A 53 4.04 -22.10 -7.04
N TYR A 54 5.25 -22.31 -6.52
CA TYR A 54 6.04 -21.23 -5.92
C TYR A 54 6.39 -20.12 -6.92
N LEU A 55 6.75 -20.47 -8.16
CA LEU A 55 7.06 -19.47 -9.20
C LEU A 55 5.81 -18.70 -9.61
N ILE A 56 4.65 -19.35 -9.71
CA ILE A 56 3.36 -18.70 -9.97
C ILE A 56 3.07 -17.70 -8.85
N ASP A 57 3.16 -18.11 -7.59
CA ASP A 57 2.93 -17.24 -6.43
C ASP A 57 3.92 -16.08 -6.39
N LEU A 58 5.20 -16.33 -6.71
CA LEU A 58 6.22 -15.28 -6.79
C LEU A 58 5.87 -14.24 -7.86
N VAL A 59 5.51 -14.68 -9.05
CA VAL A 59 5.11 -13.78 -10.15
C VAL A 59 3.85 -13.00 -9.78
N LEU A 60 2.84 -13.67 -9.24
CA LEU A 60 1.60 -13.04 -8.77
C LEU A 60 1.89 -12.00 -7.68
N PHE A 61 2.73 -12.33 -6.71
CA PHE A 61 3.11 -11.45 -5.62
C PHE A 61 3.83 -10.20 -6.13
N VAL A 62 4.78 -10.37 -7.06
CA VAL A 62 5.51 -9.26 -7.69
C VAL A 62 4.57 -8.40 -8.52
N LEU A 63 3.71 -9.00 -9.35
CA LEU A 63 2.75 -8.27 -10.18
C LEU A 63 1.74 -7.50 -9.34
N LEU A 64 1.22 -8.11 -8.27
CA LEU A 64 0.30 -7.47 -7.35
C LEU A 64 0.98 -6.31 -6.62
N GLY A 65 2.18 -6.53 -6.08
CA GLY A 65 2.96 -5.49 -5.41
C GLY A 65 3.29 -4.32 -6.34
N TYR A 66 3.67 -4.62 -7.58
CA TYR A 66 3.89 -3.61 -8.61
C TYR A 66 2.61 -2.87 -8.97
N GLY A 67 1.49 -3.59 -9.11
CA GLY A 67 0.18 -3.01 -9.39
C GLY A 67 -0.27 -2.04 -8.30
N VAL A 68 -0.14 -2.43 -7.03
CA VAL A 68 -0.43 -1.57 -5.87
C VAL A 68 0.50 -0.36 -5.87
N TYR A 69 1.82 -0.56 -6.02
CA TYR A 69 2.78 0.54 -6.09
C TYR A 69 2.44 1.54 -7.20
N ARG A 70 2.13 1.03 -8.40
CA ARG A 70 1.77 1.85 -9.55
C ARG A 70 0.46 2.59 -9.33
N LEU A 71 -0.53 1.94 -8.74
CA LEU A 71 -1.82 2.53 -8.42
C LEU A 71 -1.69 3.63 -7.36
N THR A 72 -0.91 3.40 -6.31
CA THR A 72 -0.62 4.41 -5.29
C THR A 72 0.09 5.61 -5.90
N PHE A 73 1.08 5.37 -6.77
CA PHE A 73 1.77 6.46 -7.47
C PHE A 73 0.81 7.25 -8.37
N TRP A 74 -0.03 6.56 -9.13
CA TRP A 74 -1.05 7.19 -9.98
C TRP A 74 -2.02 8.03 -9.15
N LEU A 75 -2.48 7.51 -8.01
CA LEU A 75 -3.39 8.22 -7.11
C LEU A 75 -2.75 9.48 -6.53
N ILE A 76 -1.48 9.42 -6.13
CA ILE A 76 -0.75 10.57 -5.59
C ILE A 76 -0.50 11.62 -6.69
N GLN A 77 -0.18 11.20 -7.90
CA GLN A 77 0.10 12.13 -8.98
C GLN A 77 -1.17 12.85 -9.48
N ASP A 78 -2.28 12.11 -9.63
CA ASP A 78 -3.46 12.62 -10.34
C ASP A 78 -4.58 13.10 -9.42
N ARG A 79 -4.62 12.69 -8.14
CA ARG A 79 -5.75 13.05 -7.22
C ARG A 79 -5.35 13.90 -6.03
N LEU A 80 -4.09 13.85 -5.61
CA LEU A 80 -3.60 14.67 -4.52
C LEU A 80 -3.53 16.17 -4.85
N PRO A 81 -3.14 16.62 -6.07
CA PRO A 81 -3.12 18.06 -6.38
C PRO A 81 -4.51 18.68 -6.27
N ASP A 82 -5.52 18.06 -6.90
CA ASP A 82 -6.91 18.53 -6.85
C ASP A 82 -7.45 18.55 -5.40
N ALA A 83 -7.13 17.53 -4.60
CA ALA A 83 -7.57 17.46 -3.21
C ALA A 83 -6.95 18.58 -2.35
N LEU A 84 -5.70 18.97 -2.63
CA LEU A 84 -5.04 20.07 -1.92
C LEU A 84 -5.60 21.43 -2.33
N GLU A 85 -5.90 21.65 -3.62
CA GLU A 85 -6.55 22.88 -4.09
C GLU A 85 -7.92 23.10 -3.43
N THR A 86 -8.75 22.05 -3.31
CA THR A 86 -10.06 22.18 -2.66
C THR A 86 -9.98 22.52 -1.17
N VAL A 87 -8.91 22.12 -0.48
CA VAL A 87 -8.69 22.44 0.94
C VAL A 87 -8.21 23.89 1.08
N ASP A 88 -7.30 24.34 0.22
CA ASP A 88 -6.83 25.73 0.20
C ASP A 88 -7.97 26.70 -0.14
N GLU A 89 -8.86 26.35 -1.07
CA GLU A 89 -10.05 27.15 -1.41
C GLU A 89 -11.05 27.22 -0.24
N ALA A 90 -11.27 26.10 0.45
CA ALA A 90 -12.14 26.06 1.62
C ALA A 90 -11.59 26.91 2.78
N GLU A 91 -10.28 26.86 3.03
CA GLU A 91 -9.63 27.67 4.06
C GLU A 91 -9.61 29.16 3.69
N ALA A 92 -9.45 29.49 2.40
CA ALA A 92 -9.55 30.86 1.91
C ALA A 92 -10.97 31.43 2.04
N ALA A 93 -11.99 30.62 1.76
CA ALA A 93 -13.39 30.99 1.93
C ALA A 93 -13.75 31.22 3.41
N ASP A 94 -13.25 30.38 4.31
CA ASP A 94 -13.48 30.50 5.75
C ASP A 94 -12.81 31.78 6.31
N ARG A 95 -11.57 32.07 5.91
CA ARG A 95 -10.90 33.34 6.24
C ARG A 95 -11.62 34.58 5.69
N ALA A 96 -12.23 34.48 4.50
CA ALA A 96 -13.01 35.56 3.94
C ALA A 96 -14.31 35.82 4.73
N ALA A 97 -14.98 34.75 5.19
CA ALA A 97 -16.18 34.83 6.01
C ALA A 97 -15.93 35.44 7.40
N GLU A 98 -14.78 35.13 8.03
CA GLU A 98 -14.37 35.73 9.30
C GLU A 98 -14.03 37.23 9.17
N ALA A 99 -13.46 37.63 8.02
CA ALA A 99 -13.14 39.03 7.74
C ALA A 99 -14.39 39.89 7.52
N GLU A 100 -15.43 39.37 6.84
CA GLU A 100 -16.72 40.06 6.69
C GLU A 100 -17.46 40.22 8.02
N THR A 101 -17.42 39.22 8.90
CA THR A 101 -18.04 39.29 10.25
C THR A 101 -17.41 40.36 11.15
N THR A 102 -16.12 40.65 10.98
CA THR A 102 -15.41 41.67 11.79
C THR A 102 -15.65 43.09 11.27
N GLY A 103 -15.91 43.25 9.97
CA GLY A 103 -16.23 44.54 9.35
C GLY A 103 -17.59 45.11 9.74
N THR A 104 -18.59 44.26 9.99
CA THR A 104 -19.96 44.71 10.30
C THR A 104 -20.17 45.16 11.75
N VAL A 105 -19.17 45.07 12.63
CA VAL A 105 -19.28 45.45 14.04
C VAL A 105 -18.84 46.90 14.32
N SER A 106 -18.23 47.60 13.35
CA SER A 106 -17.76 48.99 13.54
C SER A 106 -18.66 50.11 13.00
N GLU A 107 -19.80 49.78 12.37
CA GLU A 107 -20.77 50.77 11.86
C GLU A 107 -22.10 50.75 12.63
N ASP A 108 -22.08 50.85 13.96
CA ASP A 108 -23.21 51.48 14.67
C ASP A 108 -22.80 51.89 16.09
N ARG A 109 -22.39 53.16 16.26
CA ARG A 109 -22.35 53.76 17.60
C ARG A 109 -22.75 55.24 17.49
N PRO A 110 -24.00 55.60 17.86
CA PRO A 110 -24.37 57.00 18.07
C PRO A 110 -23.68 57.61 19.29
#